data_AF-A0A8U0Q9T5-F1
#
_entry.id   AF-A0A8U0Q9T5-F1
#
_cell.length_a   1.000
_cell.length_b   1.000
_cell.length_c   1.000
_cell.angle_alpha   90.00
_cell.angle_beta   90.00
_cell.angle_gamma   90.00
#
_symmetry.space_group_name_H-M   'P 1'
#
loop_
_entity.id
_entity.type
_entity.pdbx_description
1 polymer ?
#
loop_
_entity_poly.entity_id
_entity_poly.type
_entity_poly.pdbx_seq_one_letter_code
_entity_poly.pdbx_strand_id
1 'polypeptide(L)'
;SITAKMVNIKSDISKFEDIIKEFKMHKEFLFKLSPLEWQEAHRAKGKTLKLKSATRSATKSATKDKPKEKDKDERATPKRRTMLNSCLFRNPVAELKTDSSEYEEDPELYFRDPRQLLELLTELEEQNLSLIQNSRETEDAQEEFRQVMDYNRKKMEVETNQLTQQIDIMTHTIQRERERAAELELRARLFNFGKYKSDDQEGMFDSLGVKVEEVYRGCVGDSEANLSTLQMLKAIESRLDELLENVEIVPKERLVLAERVKEKERRFRLRDEKMHQDKQHQEERLKRALERAQADVKKTTGKKLMARSQRPARKLKTSQVYDISDKEKDEQLYFFM
;
A
#
# COMPACT_ATOMS: atom_id res chain seq x y z
N SER A 1 3.55 -46.17 100.33
CA SER A 1 4.45 -45.01 100.16
C SER A 1 3.72 -43.83 99.55
N ILE A 2 3.84 -42.66 100.18
CA ILE A 2 3.23 -41.39 99.76
C ILE A 2 3.72 -40.95 98.38
N THR A 3 4.97 -41.26 98.05
CA THR A 3 5.62 -40.91 96.77
C THR A 3 4.93 -41.55 95.56
N ALA A 4 4.48 -42.81 95.64
CA ALA A 4 3.77 -43.47 94.54
C ALA A 4 2.38 -42.86 94.30
N LYS A 5 1.66 -42.47 95.37
CA LYS A 5 0.39 -41.74 95.25
C LYS A 5 0.59 -40.36 94.63
N MET A 6 1.68 -39.67 94.97
CA MET A 6 2.03 -38.37 94.40
C MET A 6 2.37 -38.45 92.90
N VAL A 7 3.07 -39.49 92.47
CA VAL A 7 3.36 -39.71 91.04
C VAL A 7 2.08 -40.00 90.26
N ASN A 8 1.17 -40.82 90.80
CA ASN A 8 -0.14 -41.06 90.17
C ASN A 8 -0.98 -39.79 90.06
N ILE A 9 -1.06 -39.00 91.14
CA ILE A 9 -1.79 -37.72 91.12
C ILE A 9 -1.19 -36.75 90.10
N LYS A 10 0.15 -36.66 90.00
CA LYS A 10 0.80 -35.83 88.97
C LYS A 10 0.50 -36.32 87.56
N SER A 11 0.50 -37.64 87.35
CA SER A 11 0.12 -38.22 86.06
C SER A 11 -1.33 -37.90 85.71
N ASP A 12 -2.25 -37.99 86.67
CA ASP A 12 -3.66 -37.69 86.46
C ASP A 12 -3.89 -36.19 86.22
N ILE A 13 -3.14 -35.32 86.91
CA ILE A 13 -3.13 -33.87 86.63
C ILE A 13 -2.72 -33.61 85.18
N SER A 14 -1.63 -34.22 84.70
CA SER A 14 -1.21 -34.05 83.30
C SER A 14 -2.25 -34.56 82.30
N LYS A 15 -2.92 -35.70 82.58
CA LYS A 15 -4.03 -36.18 81.73
C LYS A 15 -5.20 -35.20 81.71
N PHE A 16 -5.59 -34.67 82.87
CA PHE A 16 -6.67 -33.69 82.94
C PHE A 16 -6.30 -32.37 82.27
N GLU A 17 -5.04 -31.93 82.37
CA GLU A 17 -4.54 -30.76 81.64
C GLU A 17 -4.67 -30.96 80.13
N ASP A 18 -4.32 -32.14 79.60
CA ASP A 18 -4.44 -32.43 78.17
C ASP A 18 -5.91 -32.51 77.72
N ILE A 19 -6.78 -33.13 78.52
CA ILE A 19 -8.24 -33.15 78.28
C ILE A 19 -8.82 -31.73 78.28
N ILE A 20 -8.38 -30.86 79.18
CA ILE A 20 -8.84 -29.46 79.22
C ILE A 20 -8.39 -28.71 77.97
N LYS A 21 -7.17 -28.96 77.46
CA LYS A 21 -6.73 -28.37 76.18
C LYS A 21 -7.62 -28.82 75.03
N GLU A 22 -7.95 -30.10 74.96
CA GLU A 22 -8.84 -30.65 73.93
C GLU A 22 -10.24 -30.02 73.98
N PHE A 23 -10.86 -29.92 75.16
CA PHE A 23 -12.16 -29.26 75.31
C PHE A 23 -12.11 -27.77 74.96
N LYS A 24 -11.00 -27.07 75.24
CA LYS A 24 -10.80 -25.68 74.79
C LYS A 24 -10.76 -25.59 73.26
N MET A 25 -10.06 -26.50 72.59
CA MET A 25 -10.03 -26.58 71.12
C MET A 25 -11.43 -26.83 70.54
N HIS A 26 -12.21 -27.75 71.12
CA HIS A 26 -13.58 -28.03 70.70
C HIS A 26 -14.51 -26.84 70.91
N LYS A 27 -14.40 -26.14 72.04
CA LYS A 27 -15.16 -24.91 72.32
C LYS A 27 -14.87 -23.83 71.27
N GLU A 28 -13.60 -23.62 70.93
CA GLU A 28 -13.20 -22.66 69.90
C GLU A 28 -13.70 -23.06 68.50
N PHE A 29 -13.65 -24.34 68.17
CA PHE A 29 -14.17 -24.86 66.91
C PHE A 29 -15.68 -24.62 66.77
N LEU A 30 -16.47 -24.98 67.80
CA LEU A 30 -17.90 -24.72 67.82
C LEU A 30 -18.21 -23.22 67.73
N PHE A 31 -17.43 -22.38 68.42
CA PHE A 31 -17.59 -20.93 68.33
C PHE A 31 -17.37 -20.38 66.92
N LYS A 32 -16.40 -20.94 66.16
CA LYS A 32 -16.13 -20.54 64.77
C LYS A 32 -17.22 -20.96 63.80
N LEU A 33 -17.86 -22.11 64.05
CA LEU A 33 -18.97 -22.60 63.24
C LEU A 33 -20.31 -21.95 63.60
N SER A 34 -20.44 -21.35 64.77
CA SER A 34 -21.61 -20.56 65.11
C SER A 34 -21.80 -19.40 64.13
N PRO A 35 -23.05 -19.01 63.79
CA PRO A 35 -23.31 -17.88 62.90
C PRO A 35 -22.63 -16.58 63.36
N LEU A 36 -22.23 -15.75 62.39
CA LEU A 36 -21.48 -14.52 62.63
C LEU A 36 -22.22 -13.56 63.59
N GLU A 37 -23.54 -13.44 63.42
CA GLU A 37 -24.40 -12.62 64.28
C GLU A 37 -24.34 -13.05 65.75
N TRP A 38 -24.30 -14.37 66.00
CA TRP A 38 -24.20 -14.92 67.35
C TRP A 38 -22.80 -14.72 67.94
N GLN A 39 -21.74 -14.88 67.14
CA GLN A 39 -20.36 -14.63 67.58
C GLN A 39 -20.16 -13.16 67.99
N GLU A 40 -20.70 -12.23 67.22
CA GLU A 40 -20.60 -10.79 67.49
C GLU A 40 -21.34 -10.38 68.76
N ALA A 41 -22.55 -10.91 68.96
CA ALA A 41 -23.33 -10.68 70.18
C ALA A 41 -22.58 -11.17 71.43
N HIS A 42 -21.93 -12.34 71.36
CA HIS A 42 -21.12 -12.87 72.46
C HIS A 42 -19.85 -12.06 72.74
N ARG A 43 -19.14 -11.62 71.70
CA ARG A 43 -17.99 -10.72 71.87
C ARG A 43 -18.39 -9.37 72.47
N ALA A 44 -19.58 -8.85 72.12
CA ALA A 44 -20.13 -7.64 72.71
C ALA A 44 -20.48 -7.85 74.19
N LYS A 45 -21.18 -8.95 74.54
CA LYS A 45 -21.46 -9.34 75.93
C LYS A 45 -20.18 -9.39 76.78
N GLY A 46 -19.13 -10.08 76.31
CA GLY A 46 -17.84 -10.17 77.01
C GLY A 46 -17.15 -8.81 77.22
N LYS A 47 -17.25 -7.88 76.25
CA LYS A 47 -16.73 -6.50 76.39
C LYS A 47 -17.51 -5.71 77.44
N THR A 48 -18.84 -5.84 77.48
CA THR A 48 -19.67 -5.17 78.49
C THR A 48 -19.41 -5.70 79.90
N LEU A 49 -19.12 -6.99 80.04
CA LEU A 49 -18.78 -7.63 81.33
C LEU A 49 -17.39 -7.20 81.82
N LYS A 50 -16.38 -7.15 80.93
CA LYS A 50 -15.04 -6.63 81.26
C LYS A 50 -15.04 -5.14 81.62
N LEU A 51 -15.90 -4.33 80.99
CA LEU A 51 -16.07 -2.92 81.35
C LEU A 51 -16.72 -2.79 82.75
N LYS A 52 -17.73 -3.61 83.06
CA LYS A 52 -18.39 -3.63 84.38
C LYS A 52 -17.45 -4.12 85.50
N SER A 53 -16.56 -5.07 85.25
CA SER A 53 -15.57 -5.51 86.24
C SER A 53 -14.46 -4.47 86.48
N ALA A 54 -14.01 -3.77 85.43
CA ALA A 54 -13.06 -2.66 85.55
C ALA A 54 -13.64 -1.45 86.31
N THR A 55 -14.93 -1.15 86.14
CA THR A 55 -15.63 -0.09 86.92
C THR A 55 -15.80 -0.46 88.40
N ARG A 56 -15.98 -1.75 88.72
CA ARG A 56 -16.00 -2.24 90.12
C ARG A 56 -14.63 -2.18 90.80
N SER A 57 -13.53 -2.31 90.06
CA SER A 57 -12.18 -2.10 90.61
C SER A 57 -11.80 -0.63 90.80
N ALA A 58 -12.37 0.30 90.01
CA ALA A 58 -12.09 1.75 90.12
C ALA A 58 -12.87 2.46 91.24
N THR A 59 -13.96 1.87 91.74
CA THR A 59 -14.81 2.47 92.79
C THR A 59 -14.34 2.24 94.23
N LYS A 60 -13.19 1.58 94.45
CA LYS A 60 -12.58 1.39 95.78
C LYS A 60 -11.49 2.41 96.15
N SER A 61 -11.16 3.38 95.28
CA SER A 61 -10.10 4.37 95.54
C SER A 61 -10.49 5.78 95.10
N ALA A 62 -11.40 6.43 95.84
CA ALA A 62 -11.48 7.90 95.96
C ALA A 62 -12.57 8.30 96.98
N THR A 63 -12.16 8.73 98.17
CA THR A 63 -12.98 9.45 99.15
C THR A 63 -12.49 10.90 99.27
N LYS A 64 -13.45 11.84 99.34
CA LYS A 64 -13.35 13.32 99.57
C LYS A 64 -12.83 14.16 98.39
N ASP A 65 -13.40 15.29 97.98
CA ASP A 65 -14.43 16.19 98.55
C ASP A 65 -15.20 16.90 97.40
N LYS A 66 -16.31 17.57 97.77
CA LYS A 66 -17.45 18.01 96.93
C LYS A 66 -17.32 19.51 96.46
N PRO A 67 -18.33 20.14 95.80
CA PRO A 67 -18.28 20.63 94.43
C PRO A 67 -18.33 22.17 94.29
N LYS A 68 -18.18 22.71 93.06
CA LYS A 68 -18.83 23.97 92.69
C LYS A 68 -19.08 24.09 91.17
N GLU A 69 -20.36 24.25 90.90
CA GLU A 69 -21.06 24.49 89.65
C GLU A 69 -20.85 25.92 89.15
N LYS A 70 -20.58 26.11 87.86
CA LYS A 70 -21.00 27.30 87.11
C LYS A 70 -21.20 26.95 85.63
N ASP A 71 -22.25 27.57 85.13
CA ASP A 71 -23.03 27.33 83.94
C ASP A 71 -22.53 28.18 82.74
N LYS A 72 -23.07 27.85 81.55
CA LYS A 72 -23.20 28.65 80.31
C LYS A 72 -22.26 28.42 79.11
N ASP A 73 -22.88 27.77 78.13
CA ASP A 73 -23.18 28.24 76.76
C ASP A 73 -22.19 28.15 75.58
N GLU A 74 -22.81 27.67 74.49
CA GLU A 74 -22.60 27.95 73.06
C GLU A 74 -21.51 27.24 72.21
N ARG A 75 -22.04 26.36 71.32
CA ARG A 75 -22.02 26.43 69.84
C ARG A 75 -20.74 26.06 69.03
N ALA A 76 -21.00 25.21 68.02
CA ALA A 76 -20.37 25.04 66.70
C ALA A 76 -19.27 23.98 66.45
N THR A 77 -19.70 22.94 65.71
CA THR A 77 -19.10 22.30 64.51
C THR A 77 -17.87 21.37 64.61
N PRO A 78 -17.81 20.30 63.77
CA PRO A 78 -16.79 19.25 63.87
C PRO A 78 -15.61 19.49 62.92
N LYS A 79 -14.39 19.20 63.36
CA LYS A 79 -13.21 19.04 62.48
C LYS A 79 -12.68 17.62 62.52
N ARG A 80 -12.88 16.97 61.38
CA ARG A 80 -12.23 15.76 60.87
C ARG A 80 -10.71 15.91 60.95
N ARG A 81 -10.01 14.97 61.58
CA ARG A 81 -8.58 14.76 61.39
C ARG A 81 -8.27 13.26 61.47
N THR A 82 -8.17 12.69 60.28
CA THR A 82 -7.53 11.42 59.98
C THR A 82 -6.05 11.53 60.34
N MET A 83 -5.52 10.57 61.09
CA MET A 83 -4.11 10.25 61.08
C MET A 83 -4.00 8.73 60.93
N LEU A 84 -3.51 8.32 59.77
CA LEU A 84 -2.78 7.05 59.62
C LEU A 84 -1.66 7.05 60.66
N ASN A 85 -1.42 5.90 61.27
CA ASN A 85 -0.06 5.49 61.60
C ASN A 85 0.05 3.97 61.65
N SER A 86 0.89 3.47 60.76
CA SER A 86 1.53 2.17 60.76
C SER A 86 2.21 1.91 62.11
N CYS A 87 1.96 0.74 62.70
CA CYS A 87 2.66 0.22 63.86
C CYS A 87 3.33 -1.11 63.50
N LEU A 88 4.62 -1.02 63.15
CA LEU A 88 5.58 -2.12 63.24
C LEU A 88 5.85 -2.43 64.72
N PHE A 89 5.67 -3.70 65.05
CA PHE A 89 6.40 -4.52 66.02
C PHE A 89 7.16 -3.83 67.17
N ARG A 90 6.69 -4.09 68.40
CA ARG A 90 7.60 -4.46 69.51
C ARG A 90 6.83 -5.24 70.58
N ASN A 91 7.14 -6.53 70.71
CA ASN A 91 6.79 -7.31 71.90
C ASN A 91 7.66 -6.85 73.08
N PRO A 92 7.09 -6.88 74.30
CA PRO A 92 7.79 -7.53 75.38
C PRO A 92 6.92 -8.57 76.10
N VAL A 93 7.60 -9.66 76.43
CA VAL A 93 7.18 -10.79 77.25
C VAL A 93 6.63 -10.31 78.59
N ALA A 94 5.46 -10.82 78.99
CA ALA A 94 4.92 -10.64 80.34
C ALA A 94 4.36 -11.96 80.87
N GLU A 95 4.80 -12.25 82.09
CA GLU A 95 4.63 -13.44 82.89
C GLU A 95 3.17 -13.88 83.10
N LEU A 96 2.99 -15.21 83.20
CA LEU A 96 1.77 -15.90 83.57
C LEU A 96 1.22 -15.36 84.91
N LYS A 97 0.11 -14.62 84.86
CA LYS A 97 -0.82 -14.51 85.97
C LYS A 97 -1.94 -15.53 85.75
N THR A 98 -1.91 -16.60 86.51
CA THR A 98 -3.04 -17.51 86.69
C THR A 98 -4.16 -16.75 87.40
N ASP A 99 -5.05 -16.14 86.61
CA ASP A 99 -6.30 -15.54 87.09
C ASP A 99 -7.32 -16.66 87.32
N SER A 100 -7.47 -17.06 88.59
CA SER A 100 -8.37 -18.11 89.05
C SER A 100 -9.80 -17.57 89.25
N SER A 101 -10.34 -16.82 88.28
CA SER A 101 -11.72 -16.31 88.28
C SER A 101 -12.58 -16.78 87.11
N GLU A 102 -12.07 -17.68 86.25
CA GLU A 102 -12.74 -18.15 85.03
C GLU A 102 -13.80 -19.26 85.26
N TYR A 103 -14.05 -19.68 86.51
CA TYR A 103 -14.85 -20.88 86.81
C TYR A 103 -16.36 -20.64 87.11
N GLU A 104 -16.88 -19.42 86.92
CA GLU A 104 -18.33 -19.13 87.08
C GLU A 104 -18.95 -18.43 85.86
N GLU A 105 -18.64 -18.88 84.63
CA GLU A 105 -19.43 -18.47 83.46
C GLU A 105 -19.92 -19.72 82.75
N ASP A 106 -21.23 -19.98 82.86
CA ASP A 106 -21.91 -21.08 82.19
C ASP A 106 -21.70 -20.93 80.67
N PRO A 107 -20.97 -21.84 80.01
CA PRO A 107 -20.57 -21.63 78.62
C PRO A 107 -21.80 -21.78 77.71
N GLU A 108 -22.44 -20.65 77.35
CA GLU A 108 -23.51 -20.60 76.35
C GLU A 108 -22.99 -21.10 74.99
N LEU A 109 -23.39 -22.31 74.58
CA LEU A 109 -23.14 -22.87 73.25
C LEU A 109 -24.29 -22.52 72.29
N TYR A 110 -23.97 -22.30 71.02
CA TYR A 110 -24.97 -22.09 69.98
C TYR A 110 -25.73 -23.38 69.67
N PHE A 111 -25.00 -24.48 69.49
CA PHE A 111 -25.53 -25.79 69.18
C PHE A 111 -26.07 -26.47 70.45
N ARG A 112 -27.33 -26.90 70.41
CA ARG A 112 -28.00 -27.57 71.55
C ARG A 112 -28.15 -29.07 71.37
N ASP A 113 -28.13 -29.53 70.12
CA ASP A 113 -28.13 -30.94 69.74
C ASP A 113 -26.93 -31.21 68.81
N PRO A 114 -26.09 -32.24 69.08
CA PRO A 114 -24.99 -32.61 68.18
C PRO A 114 -25.42 -32.87 66.72
N ARG A 115 -26.69 -33.23 66.47
CA ARG A 115 -27.22 -33.39 65.10
C ARG A 115 -27.14 -32.11 64.27
N GLN A 116 -27.33 -30.94 64.89
CA GLN A 116 -27.27 -29.64 64.21
C GLN A 116 -25.90 -29.37 63.61
N LEU A 117 -24.84 -29.84 64.27
CA LEU A 117 -23.47 -29.71 63.78
C LEU A 117 -23.20 -30.63 62.59
N LEU A 118 -23.71 -31.87 62.64
CA LEU A 118 -23.55 -32.84 61.54
C LEU A 118 -24.32 -32.40 60.30
N GLU A 119 -25.54 -31.88 60.47
CA GLU A 119 -26.34 -31.31 59.39
C GLU A 119 -25.64 -30.11 58.74
N LEU A 120 -25.12 -29.18 59.55
CA LEU A 120 -24.32 -28.04 59.06
C LEU A 120 -23.07 -28.50 58.27
N LEU A 121 -22.34 -29.50 58.77
CA LEU A 121 -21.18 -30.03 58.06
C LEU A 121 -21.57 -30.72 56.75
N THR A 122 -22.68 -31.45 56.73
CA THR A 122 -23.21 -32.07 55.50
C THR A 122 -23.63 -31.02 54.48
N GLU A 123 -24.30 -29.95 54.91
CA GLU A 123 -24.67 -28.83 54.05
C GLU A 123 -23.43 -28.11 53.50
N LEU A 124 -22.41 -27.89 54.34
CA LEU A 124 -21.13 -27.32 53.90
C LEU A 124 -20.38 -28.23 52.92
N GLU A 125 -20.43 -29.55 53.11
CA GLU A 125 -19.87 -30.52 52.17
C GLU A 125 -20.60 -30.46 50.83
N GLU A 126 -21.94 -30.44 50.82
CA GLU A 126 -22.75 -30.31 49.61
C GLU A 126 -22.47 -28.98 48.88
N GLN A 127 -22.40 -27.86 49.61
CA GLN A 127 -22.06 -26.55 49.04
C GLN A 127 -20.65 -26.54 48.45
N ASN A 128 -19.66 -27.10 49.16
CA ASN A 128 -18.28 -27.18 48.65
C ASN A 128 -18.20 -28.05 47.39
N LEU A 129 -18.90 -29.18 47.35
CA LEU A 129 -18.96 -30.05 46.17
C LEU A 129 -19.64 -29.33 44.99
N SER A 130 -20.74 -28.62 45.24
CA SER A 130 -21.42 -27.81 44.22
C SER A 130 -20.51 -26.70 43.69
N LEU A 131 -19.73 -26.04 44.55
CA LEU A 131 -18.78 -25.01 44.15
C LEU A 131 -17.64 -25.58 43.30
N ILE A 132 -17.10 -26.75 43.67
CA ILE A 132 -16.06 -27.43 42.90
C ILE A 132 -16.59 -27.82 41.52
N GLN A 133 -17.79 -28.39 41.46
CA GLN A 133 -18.42 -28.76 40.20
C GLN A 133 -18.66 -27.53 39.32
N ASN A 134 -19.24 -26.47 39.86
CA ASN A 134 -19.47 -25.24 39.11
C ASN A 134 -18.16 -24.61 38.63
N SER A 135 -17.12 -24.57 39.49
CA SER A 135 -15.79 -24.10 39.10
C SER A 135 -15.24 -24.90 37.92
N ARG A 136 -15.38 -26.22 37.94
CA ARG A 136 -14.91 -27.08 36.86
C ARG A 136 -15.70 -26.86 35.56
N GLU A 137 -17.03 -26.81 35.64
CA GLU A 137 -17.87 -26.51 34.47
C GLU A 137 -17.53 -25.14 33.86
N THR A 138 -17.26 -24.13 34.69
CA THR A 138 -16.84 -22.81 34.21
C THR A 138 -15.43 -22.82 33.63
N GLU A 139 -14.52 -23.63 34.16
CA GLU A 139 -13.16 -23.81 33.65
C GLU A 139 -13.18 -24.48 32.26
N ASP A 140 -13.95 -25.56 32.11
CA ASP A 140 -14.14 -26.27 30.85
C ASP A 140 -14.74 -25.33 29.78
N ALA A 141 -15.81 -24.59 30.11
CA ALA A 141 -16.40 -23.60 29.20
C ALA A 141 -15.42 -22.46 28.83
N GLN A 142 -14.57 -22.04 29.76
CA GLN A 142 -13.55 -21.04 29.50
C GLN A 142 -12.46 -21.59 28.56
N GLU A 143 -12.08 -22.85 28.72
CA GLU A 143 -11.13 -23.52 27.82
C GLU A 143 -11.68 -23.66 26.40
N GLU A 144 -12.93 -24.10 26.25
CA GLU A 144 -13.62 -24.14 24.95
C GLU A 144 -13.64 -22.75 24.29
N PHE A 145 -14.00 -21.71 25.04
CA PHE A 145 -13.98 -20.33 24.53
C PHE A 145 -12.58 -19.90 24.09
N ARG A 146 -11.53 -20.23 24.86
CA ARG A 146 -10.13 -19.96 24.47
C ARG A 146 -9.78 -20.65 23.16
N GLN A 147 -10.13 -21.92 23.00
CA GLN A 147 -9.87 -22.68 21.77
C GLN A 147 -10.56 -22.05 20.55
N VAL A 148 -11.83 -21.65 20.69
CA VAL A 148 -12.58 -20.98 19.62
C VAL A 148 -11.95 -19.63 19.26
N MET A 149 -11.54 -18.85 20.26
CA MET A 149 -10.88 -17.57 20.03
C MET A 149 -9.54 -17.72 19.32
N ASP A 150 -8.74 -18.73 19.68
CA ASP A 150 -7.47 -18.99 19.02
C ASP A 150 -7.64 -19.54 17.61
N TYR A 151 -8.64 -20.40 17.38
CA TYR A 151 -9.02 -20.83 16.05
C TYR A 151 -9.42 -19.63 15.18
N ASN A 152 -10.29 -18.75 15.68
CA ASN A 152 -10.73 -17.58 14.96
C ASN A 152 -9.57 -16.60 14.69
N ARG A 153 -8.72 -16.35 15.69
CA ARG A 153 -7.50 -15.54 15.55
C ARG A 153 -6.61 -16.06 14.43
N LYS A 154 -6.32 -17.36 14.41
CA LYS A 154 -5.51 -17.99 13.35
C LYS A 154 -6.17 -17.87 11.98
N LYS A 155 -7.49 -18.07 11.91
CA LYS A 155 -8.24 -17.91 10.66
C LYS A 155 -8.16 -16.47 10.14
N MET A 156 -8.41 -15.49 11.01
CA MET A 156 -8.26 -14.07 10.68
C MET A 156 -6.84 -13.70 10.25
N GLU A 157 -5.82 -14.27 10.89
CA GLU A 157 -4.41 -14.04 10.54
C GLU A 157 -4.09 -14.58 9.15
N VAL A 158 -4.59 -15.77 8.80
CA VAL A 158 -4.47 -16.33 7.45
C VAL A 158 -5.16 -15.45 6.42
N GLU A 159 -6.41 -15.03 6.67
CA GLU A 159 -7.15 -14.13 5.78
C GLU A 159 -6.45 -12.78 5.61
N THR A 160 -5.92 -12.20 6.70
CA THR A 160 -5.15 -10.95 6.67
C THR A 160 -3.90 -11.11 5.82
N ASN A 161 -3.13 -12.19 6.03
CA ASN A 161 -1.93 -12.47 5.24
C ASN A 161 -2.25 -12.66 3.75
N GLN A 162 -3.37 -13.30 3.42
CA GLN A 162 -3.82 -13.43 2.02
C GLN A 162 -4.16 -12.08 1.41
N LEU A 163 -4.87 -11.21 2.15
CA LEU A 163 -5.19 -9.85 1.68
C LEU A 163 -3.92 -9.01 1.51
N THR A 164 -2.97 -9.08 2.44
CA THR A 164 -1.67 -8.41 2.31
C THR A 164 -0.92 -8.87 1.06
N GLN A 165 -0.86 -10.18 0.81
CA GLN A 165 -0.24 -10.71 -0.41
C GLN A 165 -0.94 -10.22 -1.69
N GLN A 166 -2.28 -10.16 -1.71
CA GLN A 166 -3.01 -9.61 -2.85
C GLN A 166 -2.70 -8.13 -3.06
N ILE A 167 -2.63 -7.34 -1.99
CA ILE A 167 -2.24 -5.93 -2.04
C ILE A 167 -0.83 -5.79 -2.61
N ASP A 168 0.13 -6.61 -2.20
CA ASP A 168 1.51 -6.57 -2.70
C ASP A 168 1.57 -6.90 -4.20
N ILE A 169 0.84 -7.93 -4.64
CA ILE A 169 0.75 -8.31 -6.06
C ILE A 169 0.13 -7.18 -6.90
N MET A 170 -0.96 -6.59 -6.42
CA MET A 170 -1.62 -5.47 -7.10
C MET A 170 -0.73 -4.25 -7.15
N THR A 171 -0.06 -3.91 -6.04
CA THR A 171 0.88 -2.79 -5.95
C THR A 171 2.04 -2.97 -6.93
N HIS A 172 2.63 -4.16 -7.00
CA HIS A 172 3.68 -4.45 -7.98
C HIS A 172 3.17 -4.35 -9.43
N THR A 173 1.95 -4.82 -9.69
CA THR A 173 1.33 -4.74 -11.02
C THR A 173 1.06 -3.30 -11.44
N ILE A 174 0.52 -2.48 -10.53
CA ILE A 174 0.34 -1.03 -10.75
C ILE A 174 1.68 -0.36 -11.04
N GLN A 175 2.74 -0.72 -10.31
CA GLN A 175 4.06 -0.14 -10.52
C GLN A 175 4.62 -0.49 -11.90
N ARG A 176 4.51 -1.76 -12.33
CA ARG A 176 4.93 -2.18 -13.69
C ARG A 176 4.15 -1.47 -14.80
N GLU A 177 2.84 -1.31 -14.61
CA GLU A 177 2.01 -0.56 -15.58
C GLU A 177 2.37 0.93 -15.61
N ARG A 178 2.69 1.54 -14.47
CA ARG A 178 3.18 2.92 -14.41
C ARG A 178 4.52 3.08 -15.12
N GLU A 179 5.45 2.15 -14.94
CA GLU A 179 6.73 2.14 -15.64
C GLU A 179 6.55 2.00 -17.15
N ARG A 180 5.69 1.08 -17.60
CA ARG A 180 5.33 0.96 -19.03
C ARG A 180 4.68 2.23 -19.56
N ALA A 181 3.76 2.83 -18.81
CA ALA A 181 3.11 4.07 -19.22
C ALA A 181 4.13 5.20 -19.39
N ALA A 182 5.08 5.33 -18.46
CA ALA A 182 6.16 6.30 -18.54
C ALA A 182 7.12 6.02 -19.71
N GLU A 183 7.44 4.75 -19.97
CA GLU A 183 8.24 4.35 -21.13
C GLU A 183 7.54 4.69 -22.46
N LEU A 184 6.24 4.38 -22.56
CA LEU A 184 5.44 4.70 -23.73
C LEU A 184 5.28 6.20 -23.93
N GLU A 185 5.11 6.98 -22.86
CA GLU A 185 5.07 8.43 -22.91
C GLU A 185 6.40 9.01 -23.41
N LEU A 186 7.53 8.50 -22.90
CA LEU A 186 8.86 8.89 -23.38
C LEU A 186 9.02 8.52 -24.86
N ARG A 187 8.61 7.33 -25.27
CA ARG A 187 8.65 6.88 -26.67
C ARG A 187 7.78 7.75 -27.57
N ALA A 188 6.57 8.09 -27.14
CA ALA A 188 5.68 8.99 -27.86
C ALA A 188 6.31 10.37 -27.99
N ARG A 189 6.88 10.93 -26.91
CA ARG A 189 7.63 12.18 -26.97
C ARG A 189 8.79 12.10 -27.96
N LEU A 190 9.62 11.06 -27.90
CA LEU A 190 10.75 10.88 -28.81
C LEU A 190 10.31 10.75 -30.27
N PHE A 191 9.21 10.02 -30.53
CA PHE A 191 8.62 9.93 -31.86
C PHE A 191 8.09 11.28 -32.35
N ASN A 192 7.57 12.11 -31.44
CA ASN A 192 7.09 13.47 -31.72
C ASN A 192 8.20 14.54 -31.75
N PHE A 193 9.42 14.24 -31.28
CA PHE A 193 10.61 15.09 -31.39
C PHE A 193 11.26 15.00 -32.77
N GLY A 194 11.14 13.83 -33.42
CA GLY A 194 11.21 13.81 -34.86
C GLY A 194 10.04 14.66 -35.35
N LYS A 195 10.31 15.78 -36.01
CA LYS A 195 9.32 16.46 -36.83
C LYS A 195 8.90 15.47 -37.93
N TYR A 196 8.09 14.49 -37.59
CA TYR A 196 7.12 13.93 -38.52
C TYR A 196 6.24 15.12 -38.82
N LYS A 197 6.63 15.86 -39.84
CA LYS A 197 5.83 16.95 -40.37
C LYS A 197 4.62 16.24 -40.97
N SER A 198 3.63 15.99 -40.11
CA SER A 198 2.33 15.45 -40.51
C SER A 198 1.86 16.23 -41.73
N ASP A 199 2.03 17.55 -41.68
CA ASP A 199 1.77 18.49 -42.77
C ASP A 199 2.52 18.17 -44.08
N ASP A 200 3.81 17.78 -44.04
CA ASP A 200 4.55 17.40 -45.26
C ASP A 200 4.08 16.03 -45.81
N GLN A 201 3.72 15.09 -44.94
CA GLN A 201 3.18 13.80 -45.38
C GLN A 201 1.75 13.90 -45.89
N GLU A 202 0.93 14.72 -45.24
CA GLU A 202 -0.44 15.03 -45.63
C GLU A 202 -0.45 15.76 -46.97
N GLY A 203 0.44 16.75 -47.16
CA GLY A 203 0.67 17.37 -48.46
C GLY A 203 1.16 16.39 -49.54
N MET A 204 2.01 15.42 -49.19
CA MET A 204 2.42 14.35 -50.11
C MET A 204 1.25 13.42 -50.46
N PHE A 205 0.42 13.04 -49.49
CA PHE A 205 -0.79 12.23 -49.72
C PHE A 205 -1.81 12.95 -50.59
N ASP A 206 -2.01 14.25 -50.39
CA ASP A 206 -2.86 15.07 -51.23
C ASP A 206 -2.32 15.15 -52.66
N SER A 207 -1.01 15.35 -52.82
CA SER A 207 -0.37 15.37 -54.14
C SER A 207 -0.51 14.05 -54.88
N LEU A 208 -0.41 12.93 -54.16
CA LEU A 208 -0.65 11.60 -54.70
C LEU A 208 -2.12 11.40 -55.04
N GLY A 209 -3.04 11.85 -54.19
CA GLY A 209 -4.48 11.82 -54.43
C GLY A 209 -4.85 12.53 -55.73
N VAL A 210 -4.33 13.74 -55.93
CA VAL A 210 -4.53 14.51 -57.18
C VAL A 210 -3.98 13.74 -58.40
N LYS A 211 -2.81 13.12 -58.28
CA LYS A 211 -2.24 12.34 -59.40
C LYS A 211 -3.06 11.08 -59.71
N VAL A 212 -3.55 10.39 -58.68
CA VAL A 212 -4.44 9.23 -58.83
C VAL A 212 -5.75 9.65 -59.49
N GLU A 213 -6.33 10.79 -59.12
CA GLU A 213 -7.51 11.35 -59.77
C GLU A 213 -7.27 11.65 -61.26
N GLU A 214 -6.12 12.24 -61.60
CA GLU A 214 -5.73 12.51 -62.98
C GLU A 214 -5.68 11.22 -63.82
N VAL A 215 -5.04 10.18 -63.29
CA VAL A 215 -4.93 8.88 -63.98
C VAL A 215 -6.29 8.20 -64.06
N TYR A 216 -7.08 8.22 -63.00
CA TYR A 216 -8.43 7.65 -62.98
C TYR A 216 -9.31 8.28 -64.08
N ARG A 217 -9.29 9.62 -64.19
CA ARG A 217 -10.03 10.36 -65.22
C ARG A 217 -9.57 10.01 -66.63
N GLY A 218 -8.27 9.81 -66.83
CA GLY A 218 -7.68 9.45 -68.12
C GLY A 218 -7.91 8.00 -68.54
N CYS A 219 -7.99 7.05 -67.59
CA CYS A 219 -8.05 5.61 -67.88
C CYS A 219 -9.46 5.00 -67.75
N VAL A 220 -10.26 5.50 -66.80
CA VAL A 220 -11.57 4.94 -66.43
C VAL A 220 -12.71 5.89 -66.81
N GLY A 221 -12.54 7.19 -66.58
CA GLY A 221 -13.52 8.25 -66.92
C GLY A 221 -13.91 9.11 -65.72
N ASP A 222 -14.71 10.16 -65.94
CA ASP A 222 -15.23 11.00 -64.86
C ASP A 222 -16.33 10.28 -64.08
N SER A 223 -16.07 9.96 -62.81
CA SER A 223 -17.08 9.51 -61.85
C SER A 223 -17.58 10.70 -61.02
N GLU A 224 -18.90 10.89 -60.97
CA GLU A 224 -19.56 11.93 -60.15
C GLU A 224 -19.60 11.58 -58.64
N ALA A 225 -19.12 10.39 -58.26
CA ALA A 225 -19.07 9.94 -56.88
C ALA A 225 -17.76 10.39 -56.20
N ASN A 226 -17.86 10.83 -54.94
CA ASN A 226 -16.71 11.06 -54.07
C ASN A 226 -16.02 9.71 -53.76
N LEU A 227 -15.19 9.24 -54.68
CA LEU A 227 -14.40 8.02 -54.52
C LEU A 227 -13.18 8.30 -53.65
N SER A 228 -12.84 7.39 -52.76
CA SER A 228 -11.57 7.42 -52.04
C SER A 228 -10.41 7.09 -52.98
N THR A 229 -9.21 7.63 -52.72
CA THR A 229 -7.97 7.32 -53.47
C THR A 229 -7.74 5.82 -53.64
N LEU A 230 -8.02 5.01 -52.61
CA LEU A 230 -7.90 3.55 -52.69
C LEU A 230 -8.92 2.92 -53.64
N GLN A 231 -10.13 3.47 -53.69
CA GLN A 231 -11.18 3.01 -54.60
C GLN A 231 -10.85 3.38 -56.06
N MET A 232 -10.30 4.57 -56.28
CA MET A 232 -9.80 4.98 -57.60
C MET A 232 -8.67 4.08 -58.08
N LEU A 233 -7.68 3.78 -57.21
CA LEU A 233 -6.59 2.86 -57.53
C LEU A 233 -7.11 1.47 -57.89
N LYS A 234 -8.04 0.92 -57.11
CA LYS A 234 -8.63 -0.39 -57.40
C LYS A 234 -9.35 -0.44 -58.75
N ALA A 235 -10.01 0.64 -59.14
CA ALA A 235 -10.66 0.75 -60.44
C ALA A 235 -9.65 0.90 -61.59
N ILE A 236 -8.56 1.65 -61.38
CA ILE A 236 -7.45 1.71 -62.33
C ILE A 236 -6.83 0.33 -62.52
N GLU A 237 -6.58 -0.42 -61.45
CA GLU A 237 -6.05 -1.79 -61.49
C GLU A 237 -6.97 -2.71 -62.30
N SER A 238 -8.26 -2.73 -61.99
CA SER A 238 -9.25 -3.52 -62.76
C SER A 238 -9.24 -3.17 -64.25
N ARG A 239 -9.11 -1.89 -64.59
CA ARG A 239 -9.03 -1.43 -65.98
C ARG A 239 -7.73 -1.88 -66.65
N LEU A 240 -6.63 -1.89 -65.90
CA LEU A 240 -5.34 -2.35 -66.38
C LEU A 240 -5.37 -3.86 -66.67
N ASP A 241 -5.98 -4.64 -65.79
CA ASP A 241 -6.18 -6.09 -65.97
C ASP A 241 -7.02 -6.39 -67.21
N GLU A 242 -8.15 -5.70 -67.40
CA GLU A 242 -8.97 -5.82 -68.63
C GLU A 242 -8.15 -5.52 -69.90
N LEU A 243 -7.30 -4.49 -69.87
CA LEU A 243 -6.47 -4.13 -71.02
C LEU A 243 -5.40 -5.18 -71.30
N LEU A 244 -4.82 -5.79 -70.26
CA LEU A 244 -3.86 -6.88 -70.40
C LEU A 244 -4.51 -8.14 -70.99
N GLU A 245 -5.69 -8.54 -70.51
CA GLU A 245 -6.45 -9.66 -71.08
C GLU A 245 -6.76 -9.41 -72.57
N ASN A 246 -7.19 -8.19 -72.91
CA ASN A 246 -7.44 -7.81 -74.29
C ASN A 246 -6.17 -7.92 -75.16
N VAL A 247 -5.00 -7.54 -74.64
CA VAL A 247 -3.72 -7.65 -75.37
C VAL A 247 -3.37 -9.12 -75.63
N GLU A 248 -3.64 -10.03 -74.69
CA GLU A 248 -3.38 -11.47 -74.88
C GLU A 248 -4.26 -12.09 -75.97
N ILE A 249 -5.48 -11.58 -76.17
CA ILE A 249 -6.44 -12.07 -77.16
C ILE A 249 -6.14 -11.51 -78.57
N VAL A 250 -5.37 -10.41 -78.69
CA VAL A 250 -5.07 -9.80 -80.00
C VAL A 250 -4.19 -10.74 -80.86
N PRO A 251 -4.59 -11.05 -82.12
CA PRO A 251 -3.81 -11.89 -83.02
C PRO A 251 -2.40 -11.34 -83.27
N LYS A 252 -1.41 -12.22 -83.25
CA LYS A 252 0.03 -11.89 -83.39
C LYS A 252 0.33 -11.11 -84.68
N GLU A 253 -0.37 -11.36 -85.80
CA GLU A 253 -0.14 -10.58 -87.02
C GLU A 253 -0.55 -9.11 -86.88
N ARG A 254 -1.65 -8.82 -86.17
CA ARG A 254 -2.07 -7.44 -85.90
C ARG A 254 -1.09 -6.73 -84.99
N LEU A 255 -0.54 -7.46 -84.01
CA LEU A 255 0.46 -6.93 -83.08
C LEU A 255 1.74 -6.51 -83.80
N VAL A 256 2.27 -7.37 -84.69
CA VAL A 256 3.47 -7.07 -85.49
C VAL A 256 3.25 -5.87 -86.43
N LEU A 257 2.05 -5.75 -87.02
CA LEU A 257 1.72 -4.59 -87.85
C LEU A 257 1.65 -3.30 -87.03
N ALA A 258 1.03 -3.33 -85.85
CA ALA A 258 0.96 -2.19 -84.94
C ALA A 258 2.34 -1.77 -84.42
N GLU A 259 3.21 -2.73 -84.10
CA GLU A 259 4.59 -2.49 -83.68
C GLU A 259 5.39 -1.80 -84.80
N ARG A 260 5.27 -2.28 -86.04
CA ARG A 260 5.90 -1.63 -87.21
C ARG A 260 5.41 -0.21 -87.44
N VAL A 261 4.14 0.08 -87.14
CA VAL A 261 3.58 1.45 -87.25
C VAL A 261 4.11 2.35 -86.14
N LYS A 262 4.06 1.91 -84.88
CA LYS A 262 4.62 2.66 -83.72
C LYS A 262 6.11 2.92 -83.86
N GLU A 263 6.88 1.93 -84.32
CA GLU A 263 8.32 2.09 -84.56
C GLU A 263 8.60 3.07 -85.71
N LYS A 264 7.77 3.07 -86.76
CA LYS A 264 7.86 4.10 -87.83
C LYS A 264 7.52 5.49 -87.31
N GLU A 265 6.48 5.63 -86.49
CA GLU A 265 6.06 6.90 -85.88
C GLU A 265 7.16 7.45 -84.96
N ARG A 266 7.74 6.61 -84.09
CA ARG A 266 8.86 6.99 -83.22
C ARG A 266 10.06 7.48 -84.02
N ARG A 267 10.42 6.77 -85.09
CA ARG A 267 11.50 7.20 -86.00
C ARG A 267 11.18 8.51 -86.69
N PHE A 268 9.93 8.73 -87.06
CA PHE A 268 9.48 9.97 -87.68
C PHE A 268 9.59 11.13 -86.69
N ARG A 269 9.06 11.00 -85.46
CA ARG A 269 9.18 12.01 -84.41
C ARG A 269 10.63 12.37 -84.10
N LEU A 270 11.52 11.37 -83.96
CA LEU A 270 12.95 11.61 -83.72
C LEU A 270 13.61 12.40 -84.86
N ARG A 271 13.26 12.09 -86.11
CA ARG A 271 13.77 12.82 -87.28
C ARG A 271 13.21 14.23 -87.35
N ASP A 272 11.92 14.40 -87.08
CA ASP A 272 11.24 15.68 -87.11
C ASP A 272 11.78 16.61 -86.02
N GLU A 273 11.95 16.10 -84.78
CA GLU A 273 12.60 16.82 -83.68
C GLU A 273 14.04 17.23 -84.06
N LYS A 274 14.81 16.34 -84.69
CA LYS A 274 16.16 16.67 -85.17
C LYS A 274 16.15 17.75 -86.27
N MET A 275 15.26 17.64 -87.24
CA MET A 275 15.09 18.65 -88.31
C MET A 275 14.65 20.00 -87.72
N HIS A 276 13.78 19.99 -86.71
CA HIS A 276 13.37 21.18 -85.99
C HIS A 276 14.53 21.82 -85.21
N GLN A 277 15.33 21.03 -84.50
CA GLN A 277 16.54 21.52 -83.82
C GLN A 277 17.55 22.10 -84.81
N ASP A 278 17.81 21.42 -85.93
CA ASP A 278 18.73 21.90 -86.97
C ASP A 278 18.21 23.20 -87.60
N LYS A 279 16.90 23.30 -87.85
CA LYS A 279 16.25 24.52 -88.37
C LYS A 279 16.32 25.66 -87.37
N GLN A 280 16.01 25.43 -86.09
CA GLN A 280 16.15 26.44 -85.03
C GLN A 280 17.58 26.94 -84.92
N HIS A 281 18.57 26.04 -84.97
CA HIS A 281 19.97 26.42 -84.95
C HIS A 281 20.39 27.20 -86.20
N GLN A 282 19.91 26.84 -87.39
CA GLN A 282 20.14 27.60 -88.63
C GLN A 282 19.49 28.99 -88.58
N GLU A 283 18.24 29.08 -88.11
CA GLU A 283 17.51 30.33 -87.92
C GLU A 283 18.20 31.23 -86.90
N GLU A 284 18.67 30.68 -85.77
CA GLU A 284 19.44 31.42 -84.77
C GLU A 284 20.75 31.95 -85.35
N ARG A 285 21.46 31.14 -86.15
CA ARG A 285 22.68 31.57 -86.84
C ARG A 285 22.41 32.69 -87.84
N LEU A 286 21.35 32.58 -88.64
CA LEU A 286 20.95 33.59 -89.62
C LEU A 286 20.53 34.88 -88.93
N LYS A 287 19.72 34.78 -87.87
CA LYS A 287 19.29 35.92 -87.05
C LYS A 287 20.49 36.64 -86.43
N ARG A 288 21.41 35.90 -85.81
CA ARG A 288 22.65 36.44 -85.24
C ARG A 288 23.55 37.07 -86.32
N ALA A 289 23.57 36.55 -87.55
CA ALA A 289 24.30 37.15 -88.67
C ALA A 289 23.64 38.46 -89.16
N LEU A 290 22.32 38.49 -89.30
CA LEU A 290 21.55 39.68 -89.64
C LEU A 290 21.69 40.76 -88.58
N GLU A 291 21.60 40.42 -87.29
CA GLU A 291 21.83 41.34 -86.17
C GLU A 291 23.24 41.93 -86.21
N ARG A 292 24.28 41.14 -86.55
CA ARG A 292 25.64 41.67 -86.75
C ARG A 292 25.76 42.59 -87.97
N ALA A 293 25.01 42.34 -89.04
CA ALA A 293 25.03 43.17 -90.24
C ALA A 293 24.26 44.49 -90.05
N GLN A 294 23.18 44.47 -89.25
CA GLN A 294 22.39 45.65 -88.89
C GLN A 294 23.03 46.48 -87.76
N ALA A 295 23.89 45.87 -86.94
CA ALA A 295 24.61 46.60 -85.90
C ALA A 295 25.54 47.65 -86.51
N ASP A 296 25.46 48.88 -86.00
CA ASP A 296 26.30 49.98 -86.45
C ASP A 296 27.79 49.62 -86.37
N VAL A 297 28.49 49.81 -87.49
CA VAL A 297 29.94 49.59 -87.57
C VAL A 297 30.62 50.60 -86.65
N LYS A 298 31.06 50.13 -85.47
CA LYS A 298 31.93 50.93 -84.58
C LYS A 298 33.26 51.20 -85.29
N LYS A 299 33.45 52.42 -85.78
CA LYS A 299 34.71 52.85 -86.39
C LYS A 299 35.79 52.91 -85.31
N THR A 300 36.74 51.98 -85.35
CA THR A 300 37.94 52.05 -84.50
C THR A 300 38.93 53.02 -85.11
N THR A 301 39.29 54.08 -84.38
CA THR A 301 40.39 54.97 -84.73
C THR A 301 41.73 54.24 -84.55
N GLY A 302 42.32 53.80 -85.67
CA GLY A 302 43.71 53.32 -85.73
C GLY A 302 43.94 51.85 -85.35
N LYS A 303 44.97 51.26 -85.96
CA LYS A 303 45.45 49.91 -85.62
C LYS A 303 46.17 49.95 -84.27
N LYS A 304 45.67 49.24 -83.25
CA LYS A 304 46.46 48.93 -82.05
C LYS A 304 47.63 48.01 -82.45
N LEU A 305 48.83 48.35 -82.00
CA LEU A 305 50.04 47.55 -82.20
C LEU A 305 49.85 46.16 -81.55
N MET A 306 49.80 45.09 -82.35
CA MET A 306 49.78 43.73 -81.81
C MET A 306 51.17 43.39 -81.27
N ALA A 307 51.26 43.09 -79.98
CA ALA A 307 52.46 42.48 -79.41
C ALA A 307 52.70 41.11 -80.07
N ARG A 308 53.92 40.86 -80.55
CA ARG A 308 54.34 39.54 -81.03
C ARG A 308 54.35 38.55 -79.85
N SER A 309 54.08 37.28 -80.14
CA SER A 309 54.00 36.19 -79.16
C SER A 309 55.16 36.22 -78.15
N GLN A 310 54.84 36.37 -76.86
CA GLN A 310 55.79 36.11 -75.80
C GLN A 310 56.03 34.59 -75.69
N ARG A 311 57.27 34.18 -75.38
CA ARG A 311 57.59 32.76 -75.15
C ARG A 311 56.74 32.22 -74.00
N PRO A 312 56.26 30.96 -74.06
CA PRO A 312 55.52 30.35 -72.96
C PRO A 312 56.36 30.39 -71.67
N ALA A 313 55.82 31.01 -70.61
CA ALA A 313 56.47 31.06 -69.31
C ALA A 313 56.63 29.65 -68.72
N ARG A 314 57.81 29.35 -68.17
CA ARG A 314 58.08 28.12 -67.42
C ARG A 314 57.22 28.15 -66.15
N LYS A 315 56.26 27.23 -66.03
CA LYS A 315 55.35 27.16 -64.89
C LYS A 315 56.13 26.89 -63.60
N LEU A 316 56.21 27.89 -62.72
CA LEU A 316 56.41 27.66 -61.29
C LEU A 316 55.09 27.07 -60.75
N LYS A 317 55.18 25.90 -60.12
CA LYS A 317 54.04 25.26 -59.46
C LYS A 317 53.59 26.14 -58.30
N THR A 318 52.49 26.87 -58.51
CA THR A 318 51.66 27.36 -57.42
C THR A 318 50.38 26.52 -57.46
N SER A 319 50.24 25.67 -56.45
CA SER A 319 49.03 24.93 -56.12
C SER A 319 47.90 25.93 -55.83
N GLN A 320 47.08 26.21 -56.84
CA GLN A 320 45.72 26.72 -56.62
C GLN A 320 44.79 25.52 -56.56
N VAL A 321 44.31 25.24 -55.36
CA VAL A 321 43.20 24.35 -55.07
C VAL A 321 41.97 24.96 -55.76
N TYR A 322 41.58 24.37 -56.88
CA TYR A 322 40.23 24.51 -57.41
C TYR A 322 39.39 23.43 -56.76
N ASP A 323 38.31 23.85 -56.12
CA ASP A 323 37.37 23.01 -55.42
C ASP A 323 36.71 22.03 -56.40
N ILE A 324 36.93 20.73 -56.18
CA ILE A 324 36.46 19.61 -57.01
C ILE A 324 34.96 19.34 -56.77
N SER A 325 34.37 20.02 -55.77
CA SER A 325 33.00 19.83 -55.30
C SER A 325 31.90 20.09 -56.34
N ASP A 326 32.09 21.03 -57.27
CA ASP A 326 31.00 21.42 -58.18
C ASP A 326 30.83 20.46 -59.37
N LYS A 327 31.89 19.80 -59.83
CA LYS A 327 31.78 18.83 -60.93
C LYS A 327 31.22 17.49 -60.48
N GLU A 328 31.56 17.02 -59.29
CA GLU A 328 30.99 15.79 -58.74
C GLU A 328 29.49 15.94 -58.40
N LYS A 329 29.03 17.13 -58.01
CA LYS A 329 27.62 17.41 -57.77
C LYS A 329 26.78 17.42 -59.04
N ASP A 330 27.30 18.02 -60.12
CA ASP A 330 26.62 18.01 -61.43
C ASP A 330 26.57 16.59 -62.05
N GLU A 331 27.61 15.78 -61.85
CA GLU A 331 27.64 14.39 -62.33
C GLU A 331 26.73 13.46 -61.51
N GLN A 332 26.53 13.72 -60.21
CA GLN A 332 25.59 12.98 -59.36
C GLN A 332 24.12 13.28 -59.66
N LEU A 333 23.80 14.48 -60.17
CA LEU A 333 22.45 14.84 -60.64
C LEU A 333 22.05 14.10 -61.92
N TYR A 334 23.02 13.69 -62.74
CA TYR A 334 22.76 12.94 -63.98
C TYR A 334 22.65 11.42 -63.77
N PHE A 335 23.06 10.90 -62.61
CA PHE A 335 23.10 9.45 -62.36
C PHE A 335 21.94 8.92 -61.51
N PHE A 336 21.10 9.79 -60.94
CA PHE A 336 19.96 9.42 -60.08
C PHE A 336 18.58 9.94 -60.56
N MET A 337 18.46 10.41 -61.81
CA MET A 337 17.18 10.41 -62.54
C MET A 337 17.14 9.22 -63.49
#